data_AF-A0A8U0LYM8-F1
#
_entry.id   AF-A0A8U0LYM8-F1
#
_cell.length_a   1.000
_cell.length_b   1.000
_cell.length_c   1.000
_cell.angle_alpha   90.00
_cell.angle_beta   90.00
_cell.angle_gamma   90.00
#
_symmetry.space_group_name_H-M   'P 1'
#
loop_
_entity.id
_entity.type
_entity.pdbx_description
1 polymer ?
#
loop_
_entity_poly.entity_id
_entity_poly.type
_entity_poly.pdbx_seq_one_letter_code
_entity_poly.pdbx_strand_id
1 'polypeptide(L)'
;MAVYGNTFSGSVNIDPLGSATQVSAPQVDAPQVSELTTNQEQQADIDPALAEEVRTGLRQTPKRLSSRFFYDAEGSRIFQAIMHAPEYYLTRSEYEILETQKAELLRLFQPDGRPFELVELGAGDGLKTKVLLSYFVERGVSFTYAPVDISADALDGLTADIRRQWPDIRLNPRHDDYFNALEQLSAESDARRVVLFLGSNIGNFAPDEAVDFYQQISDRLRPGDLVLTGFDLRKHPAVIHAAYNDRQGLTRAFNLNLLRRLNRDLDARFDLASFDHYETYNPETGEARSYLVSQKTQTVRINALDMDVAFDYGEIIHTEISRKFTPADINGLAGLTGFSVTGWLTDCKGYFADVVFER
;
A
#
# COMPACT_ATOMS: atom_id res chain seq x y z
N MET A 1 -6.86 5.90 -3.69
CA MET A 1 -6.22 4.69 -4.26
C MET A 1 -4.97 4.43 -3.43
N ALA A 2 -5.13 3.71 -2.32
CA ALA A 2 -4.09 3.47 -1.33
C ALA A 2 -3.62 2.01 -1.44
N VAL A 3 -2.31 1.79 -1.39
CA VAL A 3 -1.70 0.46 -1.31
C VAL A 3 -1.88 -0.03 0.12
N TYR A 4 -2.69 -1.08 0.33
CA TYR A 4 -3.01 -1.55 1.67
C TYR A 4 -1.80 -2.22 2.34
N GLY A 5 -1.23 -1.56 3.34
CA GLY A 5 -0.27 -2.16 4.26
C GLY A 5 -0.98 -2.65 5.53
N ASN A 6 -1.66 -3.79 5.50
CA ASN A 6 -2.12 -4.41 6.74
C ASN A 6 -0.93 -5.05 7.46
N THR A 7 -0.63 -4.59 8.68
CA THR A 7 0.29 -5.27 9.60
C THR A 7 -0.49 -5.87 10.77
N PHE A 8 -0.34 -7.17 11.00
CA PHE A 8 -0.83 -7.86 12.20
C PHE A 8 0.36 -8.22 13.09
N SER A 9 0.30 -7.81 14.35
CA SER A 9 1.21 -8.26 15.41
C SER A 9 0.53 -9.33 16.26
N GLY A 10 0.91 -10.59 16.06
CA GLY A 10 0.47 -11.71 16.90
C GLY A 10 1.60 -12.11 17.86
N SER A 11 1.46 -11.79 19.14
CA SER A 11 2.32 -12.34 20.20
C SER A 11 1.64 -13.56 20.82
N VAL A 12 2.33 -14.70 20.83
CA VAL A 12 1.88 -15.95 21.48
C VAL A 12 2.44 -15.97 22.90
N ASN A 13 1.56 -15.83 23.90
CA ASN A 13 1.90 -16.11 25.29
C ASN A 13 1.50 -17.55 25.64
N ILE A 14 2.45 -18.26 26.23
CA ILE A 14 2.35 -19.65 26.69
C ILE A 14 2.14 -19.57 28.20
N ASP A 15 1.00 -20.03 28.72
CA ASP A 15 0.76 -20.22 30.15
C ASP A 15 0.69 -21.72 30.50
N PRO A 16 1.40 -22.19 31.54
CA PRO A 16 1.31 -23.58 32.00
C PRO A 16 0.47 -23.76 33.28
N LEU A 17 -0.31 -24.86 33.29
CA LEU A 17 -0.73 -25.70 34.43
C LEU A 17 -1.65 -25.12 35.53
N GLY A 18 -2.76 -25.82 35.81
CA GLY A 18 -3.55 -25.67 37.04
C GLY A 18 -4.80 -26.54 37.13
N SER A 19 -4.80 -27.49 38.06
CA SER A 19 -5.75 -28.59 38.31
C SER A 19 -7.21 -28.26 38.69
N ALA A 20 -8.09 -29.13 38.20
CA ALA A 20 -9.37 -29.66 38.72
C ALA A 20 -9.99 -29.16 40.04
N THR A 21 -11.32 -28.96 40.00
CA THR A 21 -12.24 -29.47 41.04
C THR A 21 -13.67 -29.64 40.48
N GLN A 22 -14.27 -30.81 40.74
CA GLN A 22 -15.67 -31.16 40.47
C GLN A 22 -16.58 -30.68 41.61
N VAL A 23 -17.77 -30.17 41.29
CA VAL A 23 -18.96 -30.21 42.16
C VAL A 23 -20.22 -30.45 41.29
N SER A 24 -21.10 -31.32 41.76
CA SER A 24 -22.26 -31.89 41.07
C SER A 24 -23.57 -31.09 41.17
N ALA A 25 -24.39 -31.27 40.12
CA ALA A 25 -25.77 -30.88 39.74
C ALA A 25 -26.86 -30.61 40.82
N PRO A 26 -28.03 -30.05 40.40
CA PRO A 26 -29.11 -30.94 39.98
C PRO A 26 -29.79 -30.59 38.64
N GLN A 27 -30.30 -31.65 38.00
CA GLN A 27 -31.10 -31.67 36.77
C GLN A 27 -32.48 -31.01 36.97
N VAL A 28 -32.94 -30.29 35.95
CA VAL A 28 -34.36 -29.99 35.72
C VAL A 28 -34.68 -30.22 34.25
N ASP A 29 -35.76 -30.95 34.00
CA ASP A 29 -36.21 -31.48 32.72
C ASP A 29 -36.47 -30.42 31.63
N ALA A 30 -36.18 -30.84 30.39
CA ALA A 30 -36.42 -30.10 29.15
C ALA A 30 -37.90 -30.18 28.72
N PRO A 31 -38.41 -29.16 28.01
CA PRO A 31 -39.40 -29.36 26.97
C PRO A 31 -38.72 -29.34 25.59
N GLN A 32 -39.05 -30.35 24.78
CA GLN A 32 -38.70 -30.44 23.37
C GLN A 32 -39.26 -29.25 22.59
N VAL A 33 -38.40 -28.54 21.85
CA VAL A 33 -38.83 -27.64 20.78
C VAL A 33 -37.98 -27.91 19.54
N SER A 34 -38.70 -28.33 18.51
CA SER A 34 -38.33 -28.53 17.09
C SER A 34 -36.99 -27.97 16.62
N GLU A 35 -36.17 -28.85 16.07
CA GLU A 35 -35.10 -28.53 15.13
C GLU A 35 -35.69 -27.81 13.90
N LEU A 36 -35.52 -26.50 13.86
CA LEU A 36 -35.38 -25.76 12.60
C LEU A 36 -33.92 -25.32 12.56
N THR A 37 -33.07 -26.18 12.01
CA THR A 37 -31.72 -25.80 11.60
C THR A 37 -31.85 -24.79 10.46
N THR A 38 -31.87 -23.51 10.81
CA THR A 38 -31.51 -22.43 9.88
C THR A 38 -30.03 -22.59 9.59
N ASN A 39 -29.70 -23.30 8.52
CA ASN A 39 -28.42 -23.13 7.83
C ASN A 39 -28.41 -21.71 7.25
N GLN A 40 -28.14 -20.71 8.09
CA GLN A 40 -27.55 -19.47 7.60
C GLN A 40 -26.08 -19.79 7.39
N GLU A 41 -25.77 -20.30 6.21
CA GLU A 41 -24.42 -20.14 5.67
C GLU A 41 -24.07 -18.66 5.82
N GLN A 42 -23.04 -18.36 6.59
CA GLN A 42 -22.44 -17.04 6.62
C GLN A 42 -21.92 -16.77 5.21
N GLN A 43 -22.78 -16.18 4.38
CA GLN A 43 -22.39 -15.64 3.11
C GLN A 43 -21.48 -14.48 3.46
N ALA A 44 -20.17 -14.69 3.30
CA ALA A 44 -19.18 -13.64 3.50
C ALA A 44 -19.64 -12.42 2.69
N ASP A 45 -19.73 -11.26 3.34
CA ASP A 45 -20.15 -10.04 2.67
C ASP A 45 -19.17 -9.75 1.54
N ILE A 46 -19.66 -9.82 0.30
CA ILE A 46 -18.83 -9.66 -0.89
C ILE A 46 -18.45 -8.19 -0.98
N ASP A 47 -17.15 -7.89 -1.00
CA ASP A 47 -16.65 -6.54 -1.25
C ASP A 47 -17.22 -6.03 -2.61
N PRO A 48 -18.12 -5.02 -2.59
CA PRO A 48 -18.76 -4.54 -3.80
C PRO A 48 -17.77 -3.97 -4.82
N ALA A 49 -16.67 -3.38 -4.35
CA ALA A 49 -15.64 -2.83 -5.21
C ALA A 49 -14.84 -3.94 -5.91
N LEU A 50 -14.55 -5.04 -5.21
CA LEU A 50 -13.91 -6.22 -5.79
C LEU A 50 -14.82 -6.89 -6.82
N ALA A 51 -16.10 -7.08 -6.49
CA ALA A 51 -17.07 -7.68 -7.40
C ALA A 51 -17.19 -6.89 -8.71
N GLU A 52 -17.25 -5.55 -8.62
CA GLU A 52 -17.33 -4.69 -9.80
C GLU A 52 -16.03 -4.68 -10.61
N GLU A 53 -14.87 -4.64 -9.95
CA GLU A 53 -13.57 -4.77 -10.62
C GLU A 53 -13.50 -6.05 -11.45
N VAL A 54 -13.90 -7.18 -10.88
CA VAL A 54 -13.84 -8.48 -11.56
C VAL A 54 -14.84 -8.54 -12.71
N ARG A 55 -16.07 -8.05 -12.50
CA ARG A 55 -17.13 -8.01 -13.52
C ARG A 55 -16.70 -7.22 -14.74
N THR A 56 -16.08 -6.06 -14.53
CA THR A 56 -15.67 -5.17 -15.61
C THR A 56 -14.33 -5.59 -16.20
N GLY A 57 -13.32 -5.79 -15.36
CA GLY A 57 -11.94 -6.03 -15.78
C GLY A 57 -11.71 -7.35 -16.53
N LEU A 58 -12.40 -8.44 -16.15
CA LEU A 58 -12.27 -9.73 -16.84
C LEU A 58 -13.10 -9.83 -18.13
N ARG A 59 -13.93 -8.83 -18.44
CA ARG A 59 -14.65 -8.72 -19.72
C ARG A 59 -13.94 -7.83 -20.75
N GLN A 60 -12.91 -7.10 -20.31
CA GLN A 60 -12.13 -6.24 -21.20
C GLN A 60 -11.17 -7.05 -22.08
N THR A 61 -10.77 -6.45 -23.20
CA THR A 61 -9.71 -6.96 -24.08
C THR A 61 -8.65 -5.87 -24.24
N PRO A 62 -7.44 -6.03 -23.67
CA PRO A 62 -7.00 -7.14 -22.81
C PRO A 62 -7.69 -7.13 -21.43
N LYS A 63 -7.76 -8.30 -20.78
CA LYS A 63 -8.31 -8.42 -19.41
C LYS A 63 -7.39 -7.71 -18.41
N ARG A 64 -7.98 -7.07 -17.40
CA ARG A 64 -7.23 -6.36 -16.34
C ARG A 64 -7.88 -6.55 -14.98
N LEU A 65 -7.07 -6.56 -13.93
CA LEU A 65 -7.50 -6.43 -12.54
C LEU A 65 -6.57 -5.45 -11.82
N SER A 66 -7.12 -4.58 -10.99
CA SER A 66 -6.33 -3.62 -10.21
C SER A 66 -5.48 -4.28 -9.13
N SER A 67 -4.21 -3.88 -9.03
CA SER A 67 -3.26 -4.32 -7.99
C SER A 67 -3.70 -3.95 -6.57
N ARG A 68 -4.65 -3.01 -6.40
CA ARG A 68 -5.21 -2.68 -5.08
C ARG A 68 -5.79 -3.91 -4.38
N PHE A 69 -6.24 -4.92 -5.13
CA PHE A 69 -6.83 -6.13 -4.57
C PHE A 69 -5.82 -7.22 -4.23
N PHE A 70 -4.51 -7.01 -4.47
CA PHE A 70 -3.49 -7.93 -3.99
C PHE A 70 -3.45 -8.02 -2.46
N TYR A 71 -3.77 -6.93 -1.79
CA TYR A 71 -3.46 -6.74 -0.38
C TYR A 71 -4.62 -7.18 0.55
N ASP A 72 -4.99 -8.45 0.46
CA ASP A 72 -5.63 -9.11 1.61
C ASP A 72 -4.57 -9.48 2.66
N ALA A 73 -4.96 -10.09 3.78
CA ALA A 73 -4.03 -10.44 4.85
C ALA A 73 -2.83 -11.27 4.36
N GLU A 74 -3.07 -12.23 3.46
CA GLU A 74 -2.00 -13.05 2.89
C GLU A 74 -1.15 -12.29 1.88
N GLY A 75 -1.76 -11.47 1.02
CA GLY A 75 -1.03 -10.62 0.09
C GLY A 75 -0.12 -9.63 0.79
N SER A 76 -0.60 -8.94 1.83
CA SER A 76 0.23 -8.06 2.65
C SER A 76 1.39 -8.81 3.30
N ARG A 77 1.16 -10.04 3.80
CA ARG A 77 2.22 -10.89 4.35
C ARG A 77 3.29 -11.26 3.30
N ILE A 78 2.87 -11.62 2.08
CA ILE A 78 3.82 -11.93 0.99
C ILE A 78 4.58 -10.67 0.57
N PHE A 79 3.92 -9.52 0.46
CA PHE A 79 4.57 -8.26 0.11
C PHE A 79 5.64 -7.86 1.13
N GLN A 80 5.39 -8.06 2.42
CA GLN A 80 6.41 -7.88 3.47
C GLN A 80 7.64 -8.76 3.21
N ALA A 81 7.46 -10.02 2.80
CA ALA A 81 8.58 -10.87 2.42
C ALA A 81 9.31 -10.36 1.16
N ILE A 82 8.58 -9.84 0.17
CA ILE A 82 9.16 -9.21 -1.04
C ILE A 82 10.06 -8.03 -0.64
N MET A 83 9.63 -7.17 0.28
CA MET A 83 10.44 -6.03 0.72
C MET A 83 11.80 -6.43 1.35
N HIS A 84 11.91 -7.65 1.87
CA HIS A 84 13.14 -8.22 2.40
C HIS A 84 13.95 -9.03 1.37
N ALA A 85 13.41 -9.27 0.18
CA ALA A 85 14.10 -10.01 -0.87
C ALA A 85 15.35 -9.24 -1.36
N PRO A 86 16.47 -9.93 -1.66
CA PRO A 86 17.69 -9.27 -2.08
C PRO A 86 17.52 -8.53 -3.42
N GLU A 87 16.64 -9.00 -4.30
CA GLU A 87 16.34 -8.36 -5.58
C GLU A 87 15.48 -7.09 -5.43
N TYR A 88 14.59 -7.02 -4.44
CA TYR A 88 13.69 -5.87 -4.24
C TYR A 88 14.38 -4.74 -3.47
N TYR A 89 15.04 -3.83 -4.20
CA TYR A 89 15.87 -2.78 -3.61
C TYR A 89 15.07 -1.59 -3.05
N LEU A 90 13.85 -1.33 -3.55
CA LEU A 90 13.13 -0.06 -3.37
C LEU A 90 13.03 0.37 -1.90
N THR A 91 12.50 -0.52 -1.04
CA THR A 91 12.31 -0.25 0.38
C THR A 91 13.62 0.09 1.08
N ARG A 92 14.72 -0.59 0.72
CA ARG A 92 16.04 -0.35 1.32
C ARG A 92 16.66 0.95 0.83
N SER A 93 16.54 1.26 -0.45
CA SER A 93 17.05 2.51 -1.04
C SER A 93 16.35 3.72 -0.43
N GLU A 94 15.02 3.71 -0.30
CA GLU A 94 14.29 4.82 0.32
C GLU A 94 14.61 4.94 1.83
N TYR A 95 14.66 3.81 2.55
CA TYR A 95 15.06 3.82 3.96
C TYR A 95 16.47 4.40 4.16
N GLU A 96 17.42 4.05 3.28
CA GLU A 96 18.78 4.62 3.29
C GLU A 96 18.75 6.15 3.17
N ILE A 97 17.94 6.70 2.26
CA ILE A 97 17.79 8.15 2.09
C ILE A 97 17.30 8.79 3.38
N LEU A 98 16.19 8.28 3.93
CA LEU A 98 15.59 8.82 5.15
C LEU A 98 16.56 8.74 6.34
N GLU A 99 17.29 7.63 6.50
CA GLU A 99 18.21 7.45 7.62
C GLU A 99 19.47 8.32 7.49
N THR A 100 20.07 8.36 6.31
CA THR A 100 21.35 9.06 6.11
C THR A 100 21.18 10.56 5.89
N GLN A 101 20.00 11.00 5.45
CA GLN A 101 19.76 12.40 5.05
C GLN A 101 18.62 13.09 5.84
N LYS A 102 18.14 12.51 6.95
CA LYS A 102 17.15 13.13 7.87
C LYS A 102 17.48 14.56 8.31
N ALA A 103 18.75 14.89 8.46
CA ALA A 103 19.19 16.25 8.81
C ALA A 103 18.90 17.26 7.69
N GLU A 104 19.14 16.87 6.43
CA GLU A 104 18.85 17.71 5.27
C GLU A 104 17.34 17.80 5.01
N LEU A 105 16.61 16.70 5.19
CA LEU A 105 15.15 16.70 5.13
C LEU A 105 14.54 17.67 6.16
N LEU A 106 15.02 17.66 7.41
CA LEU A 106 14.58 18.64 8.41
C LEU A 106 14.85 20.08 7.97
N ARG A 107 16.02 20.35 7.37
CA ARG A 107 16.38 21.68 6.88
C ARG A 107 15.44 22.15 5.76
N LEU A 108 15.03 21.24 4.88
CA LEU A 108 14.07 21.52 3.80
C LEU A 108 12.64 21.72 4.33
N PHE A 109 12.24 20.90 5.30
CA PHE A 109 10.91 20.95 5.91
C PHE A 109 10.69 22.21 6.75
N GLN A 110 11.75 22.69 7.41
CA GLN A 110 11.66 23.73 8.42
C GLN A 110 12.79 24.78 8.29
N PRO A 111 12.90 25.50 7.16
CA PRO A 111 14.01 26.43 6.92
C PRO A 111 14.01 27.64 7.87
N ASP A 112 12.86 28.00 8.44
CA ASP A 112 12.64 29.15 9.30
C ASP A 112 12.38 28.78 10.78
N GLY A 113 12.50 27.50 11.13
CA GLY A 113 12.27 27.00 12.49
C GLY A 113 10.81 27.05 12.97
N ARG A 114 9.83 27.34 12.09
CA ARG A 114 8.41 27.39 12.47
C ARG A 114 7.80 25.99 12.58
N PRO A 115 6.83 25.74 13.48
CA PRO A 115 6.19 24.45 13.56
C PRO A 115 5.53 24.03 12.25
N PHE A 116 5.51 22.72 11.98
CA PHE A 116 4.86 22.14 10.80
C PHE A 116 4.05 20.89 11.18
N GLU A 117 3.14 20.50 10.29
CA GLU A 117 2.39 19.26 10.36
C GLU A 117 2.95 18.28 9.33
N LEU A 118 3.44 17.13 9.79
CA LEU A 118 3.97 16.04 8.98
C LEU A 118 2.82 15.08 8.67
N VAL A 119 2.28 15.16 7.46
CA VAL A 119 1.14 14.34 7.02
C VAL A 119 1.67 13.16 6.22
N GLU A 120 1.33 11.92 6.58
CA GLU A 120 1.77 10.74 5.81
C GLU A 120 0.58 10.08 5.12
N LEU A 121 0.60 10.04 3.79
CA LEU A 121 -0.48 9.44 2.99
C LEU A 121 -0.23 7.95 2.80
N GLY A 122 -1.06 7.11 3.41
CA GLY A 122 -0.91 5.65 3.40
C GLY A 122 0.21 5.21 4.34
N ALA A 123 0.05 5.53 5.63
CA ALA A 123 1.11 5.39 6.62
C ALA A 123 1.49 3.92 6.91
N GLY A 124 0.56 2.97 6.76
CA GLY A 124 0.83 1.57 7.05
C GLY A 124 1.43 1.36 8.45
N ASP A 125 2.60 0.71 8.53
CA ASP A 125 3.33 0.48 9.79
C ASP A 125 4.26 1.63 10.21
N GLY A 126 4.39 2.67 9.39
CA GLY A 126 5.24 3.83 9.61
C GLY A 126 6.73 3.52 9.75
N LEU A 127 7.23 2.35 9.32
CA LEU A 127 8.62 1.93 9.52
C LEU A 127 9.63 3.00 9.03
N LYS A 128 9.39 3.53 7.84
CA LYS A 128 10.21 4.58 7.22
C LYS A 128 10.06 5.91 7.96
N THR A 129 8.84 6.31 8.26
CA THR A 129 8.57 7.63 8.86
C THR A 129 9.08 7.73 10.29
N LYS A 130 9.09 6.62 11.05
CA LYS A 130 9.69 6.54 12.39
C LYS A 130 11.15 6.98 12.45
N VAL A 131 11.91 6.83 11.36
CA VAL A 131 13.28 7.38 11.24
C VAL A 131 13.29 8.89 11.41
N LEU A 132 12.38 9.58 10.71
CA LEU A 132 12.23 11.03 10.80
C LEU A 132 11.66 11.46 12.15
N LEU A 133 10.65 10.74 12.66
CA LEU A 133 10.03 11.05 13.95
C LEU A 133 11.05 10.98 15.09
N SER A 134 11.86 9.91 15.15
CA SER A 134 12.93 9.76 16.16
C SER A 134 13.88 10.96 16.12
N TYR A 135 14.36 11.30 14.93
CA TYR A 135 15.29 12.39 14.75
C TYR A 135 14.69 13.75 15.10
N PHE A 136 13.44 14.02 14.70
CA PHE A 136 12.78 15.29 15.01
C PHE A 136 12.53 15.44 16.53
N VAL A 137 12.15 14.36 17.21
CA VAL A 137 12.01 14.34 18.67
C VAL A 137 13.35 14.57 19.37
N GLU A 138 14.41 13.86 18.97
CA GLU A 138 15.77 14.03 19.52
C GLU A 138 16.30 15.46 19.36
N ARG A 139 15.90 16.15 18.27
CA ARG A 139 16.29 17.54 18.00
C ARG A 139 15.37 18.58 18.65
N GLY A 140 14.31 18.16 19.35
CA GLY A 140 13.35 19.06 19.99
C GLY A 140 12.53 19.88 19.00
N VAL A 141 12.30 19.33 17.80
CA VAL A 141 11.51 19.99 16.74
C VAL A 141 10.05 20.06 17.17
N SER A 142 9.42 21.21 16.97
CA SER A 142 7.99 21.39 17.21
C SER A 142 7.22 20.98 15.95
N PHE A 143 6.63 19.79 15.94
CA PHE A 143 5.78 19.32 14.84
C PHE A 143 4.54 18.57 15.36
N THR A 144 3.60 18.30 14.47
CA THR A 144 2.47 17.37 14.68
C THR A 144 2.56 16.28 13.62
N TYR A 145 2.43 15.01 13.97
CA TYR A 145 2.40 13.91 13.02
C TYR A 145 0.97 13.46 12.76
N ALA A 146 0.56 13.49 11.50
CA ALA A 146 -0.77 13.15 11.03
C ALA A 146 -0.69 11.96 10.06
N PRO A 147 -0.66 10.70 10.56
CA PRO A 147 -0.76 9.53 9.71
C PRO A 147 -2.18 9.45 9.12
N VAL A 148 -2.28 9.22 7.81
CA VAL A 148 -3.53 9.03 7.08
C VAL A 148 -3.58 7.62 6.54
N ASP A 149 -4.63 6.87 6.85
CA ASP A 149 -4.86 5.55 6.29
C ASP A 149 -6.35 5.22 6.20
N ILE A 150 -6.75 4.42 5.22
CA ILE A 150 -8.12 3.91 5.08
C ILE A 150 -8.34 2.64 5.92
N SER A 151 -7.27 2.03 6.44
CA SER A 151 -7.32 0.88 7.33
C SER A 151 -7.28 1.35 8.79
N ALA A 152 -8.43 1.26 9.47
CA ALA A 152 -8.52 1.56 10.90
C ALA A 152 -7.52 0.74 11.73
N ASP A 153 -7.40 -0.57 11.44
CA ASP A 153 -6.50 -1.47 12.15
C ASP A 153 -5.02 -1.05 12.02
N ALA A 154 -4.60 -0.67 10.80
CA ALA A 154 -3.23 -0.20 10.56
C ALA A 154 -2.96 1.11 11.30
N LEU A 155 -3.91 2.06 11.23
CA LEU A 155 -3.80 3.36 11.87
C LEU A 155 -3.77 3.26 13.40
N ASP A 156 -4.60 2.39 13.99
CA ASP A 156 -4.64 2.14 15.43
C ASP A 156 -3.35 1.47 15.91
N GLY A 157 -2.86 0.47 15.18
CA GLY A 157 -1.60 -0.21 15.47
C GLY A 157 -0.41 0.76 15.43
N LEU A 158 -0.32 1.59 14.39
CA LEU A 158 0.70 2.62 14.26
C LEU A 158 0.61 3.65 15.40
N THR A 159 -0.58 4.18 15.67
CA THR A 159 -0.78 5.19 16.72
C THR A 159 -0.39 4.66 18.10
N ALA A 160 -0.75 3.41 18.41
CA ALA A 160 -0.38 2.76 19.67
C ALA A 160 1.14 2.58 19.79
N ASP A 161 1.82 2.20 18.72
CA ASP A 161 3.27 2.05 18.71
C ASP A 161 3.99 3.40 18.87
N ILE A 162 3.56 4.43 18.13
CA ILE A 162 4.13 5.78 18.21
C ILE A 162 3.97 6.36 19.62
N ARG A 163 2.79 6.25 20.25
CA ARG A 163 2.59 6.71 21.64
C ARG A 163 3.45 5.96 22.66
N ARG A 164 3.77 4.70 22.40
CA ARG A 164 4.64 3.90 23.27
C ARG A 164 6.09 4.36 23.17
N GLN A 165 6.56 4.69 21.97
CA GLN A 165 7.93 5.11 21.73
C GLN A 165 8.17 6.59 22.08
N TRP A 166 7.21 7.47 21.78
CA TRP A 166 7.29 8.91 22.04
C TRP A 166 5.99 9.41 22.69
N PRO A 167 5.83 9.29 24.02
CA PRO A 167 4.58 9.64 24.71
C PRO A 167 4.11 11.10 24.53
N ASP A 168 5.06 12.03 24.34
CA ASP A 168 4.78 13.47 24.23
C ASP A 168 4.62 13.95 22.77
N ILE A 169 4.72 13.05 21.78
CA ILE A 169 4.56 13.43 20.37
C ILE A 169 3.12 13.87 20.09
N ARG A 170 2.96 15.01 19.40
CA ARG A 170 1.63 15.46 18.98
C ARG A 170 1.17 14.63 17.80
N LEU A 171 0.05 13.93 17.98
CA LEU A 171 -0.56 13.06 16.96
C LEU A 171 -1.91 13.58 16.51
N ASN A 172 -2.15 13.48 15.21
CA ASN A 172 -3.41 13.85 14.57
C ASN A 172 -3.83 12.78 13.52
N PRO A 173 -4.08 11.52 13.96
CA PRO A 173 -4.36 10.41 13.05
C PRO A 173 -5.68 10.60 12.28
N ARG A 174 -5.70 10.21 10.99
CA ARG A 174 -6.86 10.35 10.10
C ARG A 174 -7.24 9.02 9.45
N HIS A 175 -8.40 8.50 9.83
CA HIS A 175 -9.02 7.35 9.19
C HIS A 175 -9.93 7.84 8.06
N ASP A 176 -9.35 8.10 6.88
CA ASP A 176 -10.05 8.66 5.73
C ASP A 176 -9.24 8.42 4.45
N ASP A 177 -9.81 8.76 3.29
CA ASP A 177 -9.02 8.89 2.07
C ASP A 177 -8.10 10.12 2.11
N TYR A 178 -7.08 10.10 1.26
CA TYR A 178 -6.01 11.11 1.25
C TYR A 178 -6.53 12.53 1.06
N PHE A 179 -7.53 12.73 0.19
CA PHE A 179 -7.97 14.06 -0.20
C PHE A 179 -8.90 14.66 0.84
N ASN A 180 -9.82 13.86 1.40
CA ASN A 180 -10.65 14.31 2.51
C ASN A 180 -9.82 14.61 3.75
N ALA A 181 -8.82 13.77 4.05
CA ALA A 181 -7.91 14.01 5.17
C ALA A 181 -7.15 15.33 5.00
N LEU A 182 -6.56 15.57 3.82
CA LEU A 182 -5.87 16.84 3.54
C LEU A 182 -6.80 18.05 3.63
N GLU A 183 -8.04 17.93 3.14
CA GLU A 183 -9.03 19.00 3.22
C GLU A 183 -9.41 19.31 4.68
N GLN A 184 -9.67 18.30 5.51
CA GLN A 184 -9.94 18.49 6.94
C GLN A 184 -8.75 19.12 7.67
N LEU A 185 -7.54 18.60 7.46
CA LEU A 185 -6.33 19.17 8.03
C LEU A 185 -6.10 20.63 7.60
N SER A 186 -6.46 20.98 6.36
CA SER A 186 -6.38 22.34 5.81
C SER A 186 -7.29 23.35 6.54
N ALA A 187 -8.43 22.89 7.04
CA ALA A 187 -9.43 23.69 7.73
C ALA A 187 -9.13 23.89 9.23
N GLU A 188 -8.37 22.98 9.84
CA GLU A 188 -8.10 22.99 11.29
C GLU A 188 -6.92 23.86 11.70
N SER A 189 -5.94 24.07 10.81
CA SER A 189 -4.68 24.73 11.14
C SER A 189 -4.07 25.48 9.96
N ASP A 190 -3.36 26.56 10.26
CA ASP A 190 -2.55 27.32 9.32
C ASP A 190 -1.06 26.92 9.35
N ALA A 191 -0.70 25.87 10.09
CA ALA A 191 0.66 25.35 10.12
C ALA A 191 1.10 24.90 8.71
N ARG A 192 2.40 25.07 8.42
CA ARG A 192 3.02 24.54 7.19
C ARG A 192 2.82 23.02 7.17
N ARG A 193 2.40 22.47 6.03
CA ARG A 193 2.30 21.03 5.84
C ARG A 193 3.53 20.49 5.12
N VAL A 194 3.95 19.32 5.56
CA VAL A 194 4.90 18.47 4.85
C VAL A 194 4.21 17.14 4.63
N VAL A 195 3.74 16.92 3.41
CA VAL A 195 3.05 15.70 3.01
C VAL A 195 4.08 14.67 2.55
N LEU A 196 4.04 13.47 3.12
CA LEU A 196 4.87 12.34 2.72
C LEU A 196 4.06 11.42 1.82
N PHE A 197 4.55 11.18 0.61
CA PHE A 197 4.03 10.16 -0.31
C PHE A 197 5.17 9.24 -0.74
N LEU A 198 5.40 8.21 0.07
CA LEU A 198 6.60 7.38 0.03
C LEU A 198 6.37 6.08 -0.76
N GLY A 199 7.44 5.32 -0.98
CA GLY A 199 7.44 3.96 -1.50
C GLY A 199 7.32 3.87 -3.02
N SER A 200 7.48 4.97 -3.74
CA SER A 200 7.21 5.04 -5.19
C SER A 200 5.79 4.58 -5.55
N ASN A 201 4.83 4.81 -4.66
CA ASN A 201 3.41 4.55 -4.91
C ASN A 201 2.87 5.32 -6.12
N ILE A 202 3.46 6.48 -6.43
CA ILE A 202 3.17 7.23 -7.66
C ILE A 202 3.47 6.44 -8.95
N GLY A 203 4.33 5.42 -8.86
CA GLY A 203 4.62 4.52 -9.97
C GLY A 203 3.41 3.66 -10.38
N ASN A 204 2.41 3.52 -9.51
CA ASN A 204 1.23 2.70 -9.79
C ASN A 204 0.16 3.41 -10.63
N PHE A 205 0.40 4.69 -10.97
CA PHE A 205 -0.51 5.54 -11.72
C PHE A 205 -0.08 5.62 -13.19
N ALA A 206 -1.05 5.67 -14.09
CA ALA A 206 -0.82 6.15 -15.44
C ALA A 206 -0.35 7.62 -15.40
N PRO A 207 0.33 8.13 -16.46
CA PRO A 207 0.85 9.50 -16.46
C PRO A 207 -0.18 10.60 -16.19
N ASP A 208 -1.37 10.49 -16.75
CA ASP A 208 -2.51 11.38 -16.54
C ASP A 208 -3.07 11.24 -15.12
N GLU A 209 -3.28 10.02 -14.64
CA GLU A 209 -3.74 9.77 -13.27
C GLU A 209 -2.76 10.33 -12.21
N ALA A 210 -1.45 10.28 -12.48
CA ALA A 210 -0.43 10.86 -11.62
C ALA A 210 -0.53 12.39 -11.56
N VAL A 211 -0.78 13.04 -12.70
CA VAL A 211 -0.99 14.50 -12.77
C VAL A 211 -2.26 14.87 -12.01
N ASP A 212 -3.37 14.17 -12.24
CA ASP A 212 -4.64 14.41 -11.54
C ASP A 212 -4.52 14.22 -10.03
N PHE A 213 -3.74 13.22 -9.60
CA PHE A 213 -3.46 12.97 -8.19
C PHE A 213 -2.70 14.14 -7.55
N TYR A 214 -1.61 14.60 -8.17
CA TYR A 214 -0.83 15.73 -7.65
C TYR A 214 -1.56 17.06 -7.76
N GLN A 215 -2.42 17.26 -8.77
CA GLN A 215 -3.28 18.44 -8.84
C GLN A 215 -4.23 18.49 -7.64
N GLN A 216 -4.85 17.37 -7.28
CA GLN A 216 -5.72 17.31 -6.10
C GLN A 216 -4.99 17.54 -4.78
N ILE A 217 -3.72 17.13 -4.66
CA ILE A 217 -2.87 17.52 -3.53
C ILE A 217 -2.60 19.03 -3.56
N SER A 218 -2.15 19.55 -4.71
CA SER A 218 -1.82 20.96 -4.94
C SER A 218 -2.97 21.90 -4.58
N ASP A 219 -4.20 21.52 -4.89
CA ASP A 219 -5.42 22.29 -4.62
C ASP A 219 -5.76 22.37 -3.12
N ARG A 220 -5.24 21.45 -2.31
CA ARG A 220 -5.46 21.37 -0.85
C ARG A 220 -4.27 21.86 -0.03
N LEU A 221 -3.18 22.24 -0.70
CA LEU A 221 -1.99 22.80 -0.10
C LEU A 221 -1.91 24.32 -0.30
N ARG A 222 -1.25 24.99 0.64
CA ARG A 222 -1.05 26.45 0.59
C ARG A 222 0.33 26.76 0.01
N PRO A 223 0.56 27.98 -0.52
CA PRO A 223 1.89 28.40 -0.92
C PRO A 223 2.91 28.20 0.21
N GLY A 224 4.00 27.51 -0.09
CA GLY A 224 5.04 27.11 0.84
C GLY A 224 4.84 25.74 1.49
N ASP A 225 3.68 25.08 1.38
CA ASP A 225 3.52 23.69 1.83
C ASP A 225 4.34 22.74 0.93
N LEU A 226 4.76 21.61 1.50
CA LEU A 226 5.68 20.69 0.86
C LEU A 226 5.06 19.31 0.63
N VAL A 227 5.56 18.62 -0.39
CA VAL A 227 5.34 17.19 -0.62
C VAL A 227 6.68 16.50 -0.81
N LEU A 228 7.06 15.60 0.09
CA LEU A 228 8.16 14.65 -0.12
C LEU A 228 7.62 13.44 -0.87
N THR A 229 8.11 13.22 -2.07
CA THR A 229 7.71 12.08 -2.91
C THR A 229 8.87 11.14 -3.14
N GLY A 230 8.67 9.86 -2.85
CA GLY A 230 9.60 8.81 -3.24
C GLY A 230 9.38 8.38 -4.69
N PHE A 231 10.45 8.34 -5.48
CA PHE A 231 10.46 7.92 -6.88
C PHE A 231 11.49 6.82 -7.11
N ASP A 232 11.05 5.68 -7.64
CA ASP A 232 11.96 4.68 -8.18
C ASP A 232 12.48 5.12 -9.55
N LEU A 233 13.80 5.31 -9.68
CA LEU A 233 14.41 5.89 -10.87
C LEU A 233 14.61 4.85 -11.98
N ARG A 234 14.61 5.29 -13.24
CA ARG A 234 15.04 4.43 -14.35
C ARG A 234 16.49 4.03 -14.16
N LYS A 235 16.76 2.74 -14.33
CA LYS A 235 18.08 2.13 -14.18
C LYS A 235 18.20 0.93 -15.10
N HIS A 236 19.29 0.18 -14.97
CA HIS A 236 19.54 -1.00 -15.79
C HIS A 236 18.34 -1.96 -15.78
N PRO A 237 17.79 -2.36 -16.95
CA PRO A 237 16.59 -3.19 -17.05
C PRO A 237 16.61 -4.46 -16.20
N ALA A 238 17.74 -5.16 -16.18
CA ALA A 238 17.88 -6.39 -15.39
C ALA A 238 17.71 -6.19 -13.88
N VAL A 239 18.04 -5.01 -13.34
CA VAL A 239 17.87 -4.71 -11.90
C VAL A 239 16.38 -4.55 -11.59
N ILE A 240 15.66 -3.82 -12.43
CA ILE A 240 14.21 -3.64 -12.29
C ILE A 240 13.51 -4.99 -12.49
N HIS A 241 13.82 -5.70 -13.58
CA HIS A 241 13.23 -7.01 -13.85
C HIS A 241 13.43 -7.99 -12.69
N ALA A 242 14.62 -8.07 -12.10
CA ALA A 242 14.87 -8.95 -10.95
C ALA A 242 14.02 -8.57 -9.73
N ALA A 243 13.76 -7.28 -9.50
CA ALA A 243 12.90 -6.82 -8.40
C ALA A 243 11.44 -7.28 -8.54
N TYR A 244 10.95 -7.50 -9.77
CA TYR A 244 9.58 -7.95 -10.04
C TYR A 244 9.49 -9.42 -10.45
N ASN A 245 10.62 -10.14 -10.48
CA ASN A 245 10.69 -11.57 -10.75
C ASN A 245 11.84 -12.18 -9.96
N ASP A 246 11.68 -12.11 -8.64
CA ASP A 246 12.65 -12.64 -7.69
C ASP A 246 12.78 -14.16 -7.84
N ARG A 247 13.99 -14.67 -7.61
CA ARG A 247 14.29 -16.11 -7.80
C ARG A 247 13.55 -17.03 -6.84
N GLN A 248 13.05 -16.48 -5.73
CA GLN A 248 12.32 -17.22 -4.71
C GLN A 248 10.84 -17.42 -5.10
N GLY A 249 10.37 -16.72 -6.14
CA GLY A 249 8.99 -16.79 -6.60
C GLY A 249 8.00 -16.08 -5.68
N LEU A 250 8.47 -15.15 -4.84
CA LEU A 250 7.62 -14.37 -3.94
C LEU A 250 6.68 -13.45 -4.73
N THR A 251 7.19 -12.75 -5.74
CA THR A 251 6.40 -11.87 -6.61
C THR A 251 5.40 -12.66 -7.45
N ARG A 252 5.79 -13.85 -7.92
CA ARG A 252 4.88 -14.81 -8.56
C ARG A 252 3.75 -15.22 -7.60
N ALA A 253 4.08 -15.57 -6.36
CA ALA A 253 3.10 -15.96 -5.36
C ALA A 253 2.16 -14.81 -4.98
N PHE A 254 2.69 -13.58 -4.91
CA PHE A 254 1.92 -12.36 -4.68
C PHE A 254 0.93 -12.09 -5.81
N ASN A 255 1.37 -12.20 -7.07
CA ASN A 255 0.48 -11.98 -8.21
C ASN A 255 -0.62 -13.06 -8.28
N LEU A 256 -0.27 -14.34 -8.14
CA LEU A 256 -1.24 -15.45 -8.10
C LEU A 256 -2.18 -15.40 -6.89
N ASN A 257 -1.81 -14.68 -5.82
CA ASN A 257 -2.69 -14.50 -4.67
C ASN A 257 -4.00 -13.79 -5.06
N LEU A 258 -3.98 -12.94 -6.09
CA LEU A 258 -5.21 -12.32 -6.59
C LEU A 258 -6.24 -13.37 -7.00
N LEU A 259 -5.84 -14.40 -7.76
CA LEU A 259 -6.75 -15.48 -8.16
C LEU A 259 -7.21 -16.31 -6.96
N ARG A 260 -6.32 -16.54 -5.98
CA ARG A 260 -6.68 -17.21 -4.71
C ARG A 260 -7.76 -16.42 -3.96
N ARG A 261 -7.60 -15.10 -3.90
CA ARG A 261 -8.58 -14.19 -3.31
C ARG A 261 -9.91 -14.26 -4.04
N LEU A 262 -9.91 -14.24 -5.38
CA LEU A 262 -11.16 -14.36 -6.16
C LEU A 262 -11.87 -15.70 -5.90
N ASN A 263 -11.12 -16.81 -5.77
CA ASN A 263 -11.70 -18.10 -5.43
C ASN A 263 -12.38 -18.08 -4.05
N ARG A 264 -11.77 -17.41 -3.07
CA ARG A 264 -12.31 -17.29 -1.71
C ARG A 264 -13.51 -16.33 -1.64
N ASP A 265 -13.34 -15.11 -2.16
CA ASP A 265 -14.25 -13.99 -1.92
C ASP A 265 -15.45 -14.00 -2.90
N LEU A 266 -15.29 -14.57 -4.09
CA LEU A 266 -16.31 -14.57 -5.15
C LEU A 266 -16.74 -15.97 -5.60
N ASP A 267 -16.36 -17.01 -4.84
CA ASP A 267 -16.55 -18.43 -5.22
C ASP A 267 -16.14 -18.70 -6.69
N ALA A 268 -14.99 -18.14 -7.06
CA ALA A 268 -14.38 -18.40 -8.36
C ALA A 268 -13.68 -19.76 -8.41
N ARG A 269 -13.51 -20.29 -9.62
CA ARG A 269 -12.93 -21.62 -9.87
C ARG A 269 -11.63 -21.52 -10.67
N PHE A 270 -10.77 -20.54 -10.36
CA PHE A 270 -9.43 -20.46 -10.94
C PHE A 270 -8.59 -21.65 -10.46
N ASP A 271 -8.09 -22.45 -11.39
CA ASP A 271 -7.00 -23.38 -11.13
C ASP A 271 -5.66 -22.62 -11.22
N LEU A 272 -5.08 -22.29 -10.07
CA LEU A 272 -3.85 -21.50 -10.00
C LEU A 272 -2.67 -22.17 -10.72
N ALA A 273 -2.66 -23.50 -10.86
CA ALA A 273 -1.60 -24.19 -11.60
C ALA A 273 -1.69 -23.97 -13.12
N SER A 274 -2.85 -23.51 -13.59
CA SER A 274 -3.11 -23.18 -15.00
C SER A 274 -2.88 -21.71 -15.33
N PHE A 275 -2.29 -20.94 -14.41
CA PHE A 275 -1.84 -19.57 -14.63
C PHE A 275 -0.38 -19.42 -14.22
N ASP A 276 0.37 -18.62 -14.97
CA ASP A 276 1.74 -18.28 -14.62
C ASP A 276 1.94 -16.78 -14.49
N HIS A 277 2.97 -16.39 -13.74
CA HIS A 277 3.38 -15.01 -13.61
C HIS A 277 4.26 -14.61 -14.79
N TYR A 278 4.02 -13.43 -15.33
CA TYR A 278 4.88 -12.82 -16.33
C TYR A 278 4.99 -11.33 -16.09
N GLU A 279 6.20 -10.81 -16.24
CA GLU A 279 6.53 -9.43 -16.00
C GLU A 279 7.34 -8.87 -17.16
N THR A 280 7.21 -7.56 -17.37
CA THR A 280 7.96 -6.86 -18.40
C THR A 280 8.47 -5.56 -17.84
N TYR A 281 9.64 -5.11 -18.30
CA TYR A 281 10.08 -3.74 -18.12
C TYR A 281 10.42 -3.12 -19.47
N ASN A 282 9.75 -2.03 -19.81
CA ASN A 282 10.09 -1.23 -20.99
C ASN A 282 10.97 -0.04 -20.58
N PRO A 283 12.26 -0.01 -20.94
CA PRO A 283 13.16 1.10 -20.56
C PRO A 283 12.84 2.43 -21.24
N GLU A 284 12.16 2.41 -22.40
CA GLU A 284 11.78 3.63 -23.14
C GLU A 284 10.62 4.37 -22.44
N THR A 285 9.62 3.64 -21.95
CA THR A 285 8.49 4.22 -21.21
C THR A 285 8.76 4.27 -19.70
N GLY A 286 9.70 3.47 -19.20
CA GLY A 286 9.96 3.28 -17.78
C GLY A 286 8.92 2.41 -17.08
N GLU A 287 8.06 1.69 -17.80
CA GLU A 287 6.99 0.91 -17.19
C GLU A 287 7.44 -0.52 -16.88
N ALA A 288 7.44 -0.89 -15.60
CA ALA A 288 7.36 -2.29 -15.19
C ALA A 288 5.88 -2.70 -15.15
N ARG A 289 5.54 -3.85 -15.71
CA ARG A 289 4.16 -4.37 -15.74
C ARG A 289 4.15 -5.82 -15.33
N SER A 290 3.12 -6.23 -14.61
CA SER A 290 2.91 -7.62 -14.18
C SER A 290 1.61 -8.18 -14.73
N TYR A 291 1.65 -9.46 -15.11
CA TYR A 291 0.58 -10.19 -15.76
C TYR A 291 0.42 -11.58 -15.15
N LEU A 292 -0.79 -12.10 -15.27
CA LEU A 292 -1.08 -13.53 -15.17
C LEU A 292 -1.36 -14.07 -16.56
N VAL A 293 -0.74 -15.20 -16.91
CA VAL A 293 -0.83 -15.80 -18.25
C VAL A 293 -1.49 -17.16 -18.16
N SER A 294 -2.60 -17.34 -18.87
CA SER A 294 -3.29 -18.62 -18.97
C SER A 294 -2.41 -19.66 -19.68
N GLN A 295 -2.19 -20.81 -19.05
CA GLN A 295 -1.33 -21.88 -19.56
C GLN A 295 -2.08 -22.90 -20.44
N LYS A 296 -3.39 -22.70 -20.63
CA LYS A 296 -4.26 -23.54 -21.47
C LYS A 296 -5.50 -22.76 -21.89
N THR A 297 -6.18 -23.20 -22.94
CA THR A 297 -7.55 -22.73 -23.19
C THR A 297 -8.46 -23.26 -22.08
N GLN A 298 -9.19 -22.39 -21.40
CA GLN A 298 -10.04 -22.73 -20.25
C GLN A 298 -11.17 -21.73 -20.06
N THR A 299 -12.21 -22.15 -19.35
CA THR A 299 -13.27 -21.25 -18.88
C THR A 299 -13.32 -21.31 -17.36
N VAL A 300 -13.23 -20.15 -16.72
CA VAL A 300 -13.30 -20.02 -15.27
C VAL A 300 -14.69 -19.52 -14.90
N ARG A 301 -15.38 -20.30 -14.08
CA ARG A 301 -16.66 -19.94 -13.48
C ARG A 301 -16.44 -19.08 -12.23
N ILE A 302 -17.18 -17.98 -12.12
CA ILE A 302 -17.24 -17.10 -10.95
C ILE A 302 -18.68 -17.09 -10.44
N ASN A 303 -18.97 -17.95 -9.46
CA ASN A 303 -20.35 -18.23 -9.05
C ASN A 303 -21.04 -17.02 -8.44
N ALA A 304 -20.34 -16.25 -7.58
CA ALA A 304 -20.93 -15.09 -6.92
C ALA A 304 -21.36 -13.97 -7.89
N LEU A 305 -20.81 -13.97 -9.11
CA LEU A 305 -21.12 -12.97 -10.14
C LEU A 305 -21.99 -13.52 -11.28
N ASP A 306 -22.38 -14.80 -11.21
CA ASP A 306 -22.99 -15.54 -12.31
C ASP A 306 -22.29 -15.31 -13.66
N MET A 307 -20.96 -15.45 -13.66
CA MET A 307 -20.11 -15.11 -14.80
C MET A 307 -19.17 -16.25 -15.18
N ASP A 308 -19.04 -16.50 -16.48
CA ASP A 308 -18.02 -17.35 -17.06
C ASP A 308 -17.00 -16.50 -17.81
N VAL A 309 -15.72 -16.79 -17.60
CA VAL A 309 -14.60 -16.08 -18.21
C VAL A 309 -13.79 -17.05 -19.03
N ALA A 310 -13.85 -16.89 -20.35
CA ALA A 310 -13.01 -17.66 -21.27
C ALA A 310 -11.59 -17.08 -21.34
N PHE A 311 -10.62 -17.99 -21.37
CA PHE A 311 -9.21 -17.71 -21.59
C PHE A 311 -8.67 -18.59 -22.71
N ASP A 312 -8.00 -18.00 -23.69
CA ASP A 312 -7.18 -18.75 -24.64
C ASP A 312 -5.81 -19.12 -24.03
N TYR A 313 -5.11 -20.08 -24.64
CA TYR A 313 -3.71 -20.36 -24.29
C TYR A 313 -2.86 -19.10 -24.53
N GLY A 314 -2.08 -18.69 -23.52
CA GLY A 314 -1.24 -17.50 -23.57
C GLY A 314 -1.99 -16.18 -23.33
N GLU A 315 -3.31 -16.22 -23.10
CA GLU A 315 -4.07 -15.00 -22.82
C GLU A 315 -3.69 -14.42 -21.45
N ILE A 316 -3.56 -13.08 -21.39
CA ILE A 316 -3.06 -12.35 -20.23
C ILE A 316 -4.17 -11.65 -19.44
N ILE A 317 -3.95 -11.52 -18.14
CA ILE A 317 -4.61 -10.55 -17.26
C ILE A 317 -3.54 -9.55 -16.83
N HIS A 318 -3.68 -8.28 -17.18
CA HIS A 318 -2.84 -7.22 -16.63
C HIS A 318 -3.21 -6.98 -15.17
N THR A 319 -2.21 -6.96 -14.28
CA THR A 319 -2.45 -6.89 -12.83
C THR A 319 -1.82 -5.67 -12.15
N GLU A 320 -0.68 -5.20 -12.66
CA GLU A 320 0.04 -4.09 -12.05
C GLU A 320 0.85 -3.30 -13.06
N ILE A 321 0.99 -2.01 -12.82
CA ILE A 321 1.99 -1.14 -13.41
C ILE A 321 2.83 -0.54 -12.28
N SER A 322 4.14 -0.44 -12.48
CA SER A 322 5.04 0.31 -11.61
C SER A 322 6.05 1.07 -12.46
N ARG A 323 5.79 2.37 -12.62
CA ARG A 323 6.62 3.27 -13.42
C ARG A 323 7.92 3.62 -12.71
N LYS A 324 8.93 3.85 -13.53
CA LYS A 324 10.28 4.25 -13.17
C LYS A 324 10.58 5.58 -13.83
N PHE A 325 11.13 6.51 -13.07
CA PHE A 325 11.12 7.92 -13.43
C PHE A 325 12.51 8.42 -13.85
N THR A 326 12.53 9.32 -14.81
CA THR A 326 13.70 10.16 -15.10
C THR A 326 13.58 11.50 -14.38
N PRO A 327 14.69 12.26 -14.24
CA PRO A 327 14.60 13.64 -13.77
C PRO A 327 13.66 14.53 -14.59
N ALA A 328 13.56 14.30 -15.90
CA ALA A 328 12.64 15.04 -16.75
C ALA A 328 11.17 14.70 -16.43
N ASP A 329 10.85 13.43 -16.18
CA ASP A 329 9.50 13.00 -15.79
C ASP A 329 9.07 13.67 -14.47
N ILE A 330 9.97 13.70 -13.48
CA ILE A 330 9.72 14.26 -12.14
C ILE A 330 9.52 15.78 -12.20
N ASN A 331 10.42 16.50 -12.89
CA ASN A 331 10.29 17.95 -13.07
C ASN A 331 9.04 18.31 -13.89
N GLY A 332 8.70 17.50 -14.89
CA GLY A 332 7.48 17.65 -15.68
C GLY A 332 6.22 17.50 -14.82
N LEU A 333 6.15 16.47 -13.98
CA LEU A 333 5.04 16.26 -13.04
C LEU A 333 4.87 17.46 -12.11
N ALA A 334 5.96 17.93 -11.48
CA ALA A 334 5.92 19.08 -10.58
C ALA A 334 5.40 20.34 -11.31
N GLY A 335 5.96 20.65 -12.49
CA GLY A 335 5.56 21.83 -13.26
C GLY A 335 4.10 21.81 -13.75
N LEU A 336 3.59 20.63 -14.13
CA LEU A 336 2.20 20.48 -14.57
C LEU A 336 1.18 20.63 -13.42
N THR A 337 1.62 20.46 -12.17
CA THR A 337 0.73 20.40 -10.99
C THR A 337 0.94 21.57 -10.04
N GLY A 338 1.61 22.63 -10.52
CA GLY A 338 1.80 23.88 -9.78
C GLY A 338 2.84 23.81 -8.67
N PHE A 339 3.71 22.79 -8.68
CA PHE A 339 4.81 22.65 -7.74
C PHE A 339 6.15 23.08 -8.36
N SER A 340 7.09 23.42 -7.50
CA SER A 340 8.51 23.58 -7.83
C SER A 340 9.35 22.55 -7.08
N VAL A 341 10.45 22.09 -7.69
CA VAL A 341 11.36 21.12 -7.05
C VAL A 341 12.40 21.89 -6.22
N THR A 342 12.45 21.62 -4.91
CA THR A 342 13.33 22.35 -3.96
C THR A 342 14.31 21.46 -3.21
N GLY A 343 14.15 20.14 -3.28
CA GLY A 343 15.06 19.17 -2.69
C GLY A 343 15.13 17.91 -3.53
N TRP A 344 16.32 17.32 -3.63
CA TRP A 344 16.56 16.08 -4.37
C TRP A 344 17.56 15.24 -3.60
N LEU A 345 17.11 14.14 -3.04
CA LEU A 345 17.93 13.24 -2.22
C LEU A 345 17.90 11.85 -2.84
N THR A 346 19.05 11.22 -3.02
CA THR A 346 19.15 9.87 -3.61
C THR A 346 19.89 8.92 -2.70
N ASP A 347 19.63 7.63 -2.85
CA ASP A 347 20.44 6.58 -2.21
C ASP A 347 21.84 6.53 -2.86
N CYS A 348 22.78 5.86 -2.21
CA CYS A 348 24.18 5.79 -2.67
C CYS A 348 24.35 5.19 -4.08
N LYS A 349 23.36 4.43 -4.57
CA LYS A 349 23.37 3.82 -5.91
C LYS A 349 22.66 4.68 -6.97
N GLY A 350 21.98 5.77 -6.58
CA GLY A 350 21.16 6.57 -7.48
C GLY A 350 19.99 5.78 -8.06
N TYR A 351 19.45 4.84 -7.28
CA TYR A 351 18.35 3.96 -7.67
C TYR A 351 16.98 4.54 -7.32
N PHE A 352 16.92 5.31 -6.25
CA PHE A 352 15.71 5.91 -5.73
C PHE A 352 15.97 7.39 -5.44
N ALA A 353 14.93 8.21 -5.52
CA ALA A 353 15.00 9.60 -5.13
C ALA A 353 13.81 9.97 -4.25
N ASP A 354 14.08 10.60 -3.11
CA ASP A 354 13.08 11.38 -2.40
C ASP A 354 13.22 12.85 -2.84
N VAL A 355 12.17 13.37 -3.47
CA VAL A 355 12.15 14.70 -4.06
C VAL A 355 11.14 15.56 -3.33
N VAL A 356 11.57 16.76 -2.93
CA VAL A 356 10.72 17.74 -2.24
C VAL A 356 10.12 18.68 -3.27
N PHE A 357 8.80 18.66 -3.35
CA PHE A 357 7.99 19.60 -4.10
C PHE A 357 7.48 20.70 -3.16
N GLU A 358 7.58 21.96 -3.56
CA GLU A 358 7.02 23.11 -2.85
C GLU A 358 5.89 23.73 -3.67
N ARG A 359 4.74 23.93 -3.03
CA ARG A 359 3.53 24.53 -3.59
C ARG A 359 3.65 26.05 -3.70
#